data_AF-A0A448L622-F1
#
_entry.id   AF-A0A448L622-F1
#
_cell.length_a   1.000
_cell.length_b   1.000
_cell.length_c   1.000
_cell.angle_alpha   90.00
_cell.angle_beta   90.00
_cell.angle_gamma   90.00
#
_symmetry.space_group_name_H-M   'P 1'
#
loop_
_entity.id
_entity.type
_entity.pdbx_description
1 polymer ?
#
loop_
_entity_poly.entity_id
_entity_poly.type
_entity_poly.pdbx_seq_one_letter_code
_entity_poly.pdbx_strand_id
1 'polypeptide(L)' 'MTEKIRIKDIAERAGVSVGTVDRVLHDRPNVSAPAREKVEKALEEMNY' A
#
# COMPACT_ATOMS: atom_id res chain seq x y z
N MET A 1 -9.35 -16.98 12.33
CA MET A 1 -9.22 -15.60 12.83
C MET A 1 -8.93 -14.74 11.62
N THR A 2 -9.82 -13.83 11.24
CA THR A 2 -9.63 -13.03 10.02
C THR A 2 -8.57 -11.98 10.31
N GLU A 3 -7.32 -12.27 9.93
CA GLU A 3 -6.22 -11.31 9.98
C GLU A 3 -6.57 -10.16 9.05
N LYS A 4 -7.22 -9.13 9.61
CA LYS A 4 -7.53 -7.90 8.90
C LYS A 4 -6.21 -7.18 8.67
N ILE A 5 -5.62 -7.42 7.51
CA ILE A 5 -4.50 -6.63 7.00
C ILE A 5 -4.91 -5.16 7.09
N ARG A 6 -4.20 -4.37 7.90
CA ARG A 6 -4.47 -2.95 8.04
C ARG A 6 -3.68 -2.19 6.98
N ILE A 7 -4.17 -1.01 6.62
CA ILE A 7 -3.45 -0.07 5.74
C ILE A 7 -2.07 0.28 6.32
N LYS A 8 -1.91 0.24 7.65
CA LYS A 8 -0.60 0.39 8.32
C LYS A 8 0.38 -0.72 7.97
N ASP A 9 -0.05 -1.99 8.00
CA ASP A 9 0.82 -3.12 7.67
C ASP A 9 1.28 -3.05 6.20
N ILE A 10 0.37 -2.70 5.29
CA ILE A 10 0.68 -2.50 3.87
C ILE A 10 1.68 -1.34 3.70
N ALA A 11 1.49 -0.25 4.43
CA ALA A 11 2.39 0.90 4.39
C ALA A 11 3.80 0.55 4.89
N GLU A 12 3.89 -0.15 6.02
CA GLU A 12 5.17 -0.61 6.59
C GLU A 12 5.87 -1.61 5.67
N ARG A 13 5.12 -2.56 5.07
CA ARG A 13 5.65 -3.55 4.13
C ARG A 13 6.13 -2.92 2.82
N ALA A 14 5.33 -2.03 2.24
CA ALA A 14 5.70 -1.28 1.04
C ALA A 14 6.81 -0.25 1.30
N GLY A 15 7.14 0.04 2.57
CA GLY A 15 8.10 1.07 2.93
C GLY A 15 7.64 2.47 2.50
N VAL A 16 6.33 2.73 2.57
CA VAL A 16 5.72 4.03 2.25
C VAL A 16 4.87 4.51 3.43
N SER A 17 4.47 5.79 3.40
CA SER A 17 3.55 6.31 4.41
C SER A 17 2.11 5.84 4.16
N VAL A 18 1.31 5.74 5.21
CA VAL A 18 -0.13 5.43 5.13
C VAL A 18 -0.86 6.35 4.15
N GLY A 19 -0.48 7.63 4.09
CA GLY A 19 -1.02 8.60 3.14
C GLY A 19 -0.65 8.31 1.67
N THR A 20 0.46 7.63 1.41
CA THR A 20 0.80 7.15 0.06
C THR A 20 -0.07 5.96 -0.32
N VAL A 21 -0.32 5.03 0.61
CA VAL A 21 -1.24 3.90 0.38
C VAL A 21 -2.66 4.41 0.13
N ASP A 22 -3.14 5.37 0.94
CA ASP A 22 -4.43 6.04 0.73
C ASP A 22 -4.53 6.66 -0.68
N ARG A 23 -3.48 7.38 -1.10
CA ARG A 23 -3.44 7.96 -2.45
C ARG A 23 -3.46 6.91 -3.55
N VAL A 24 -2.75 5.78 -3.39
CA VAL A 24 -2.77 4.68 -4.36
C VAL A 24 -4.14 4.02 -4.42
N LEU A 25 -4.75 3.74 -3.27
CA LEU A 25 -6.07 3.13 -3.17
C LEU A 25 -7.19 4.02 -3.73
N HIS A 26 -7.07 5.33 -3.56
CA HIS A 26 -8.04 6.32 -4.04
C HIS A 26 -7.66 6.96 -5.38
N ASP A 27 -6.65 6.43 -6.10
CA ASP A 27 -6.15 6.96 -7.38
C ASP A 27 -5.89 8.48 -7.36
N ARG A 28 -5.35 8.98 -6.25
CA ARG A 28 -5.03 10.40 -6.08
C ARG A 28 -3.74 10.73 -6.85
N PRO A 29 -3.67 11.92 -7.47
CA PRO A 29 -2.41 12.44 -8.00
C PRO A 29 -1.39 12.68 -6.88
N ASN A 30 -0.10 12.75 -7.23
CA ASN A 30 1.06 12.88 -6.33
C ASN A 30 1.55 11.57 -5.68
N VAL A 31 1.46 10.45 -6.39
CA VAL A 31 2.21 9.24 -6.05
C VAL A 31 3.24 9.00 -7.14
N SER A 32 4.50 8.87 -6.75
CA SER A 32 5.56 8.47 -7.67
C SER A 32 5.31 7.04 -8.14
N ALA A 33 5.54 6.76 -9.41
CA ALA A 33 5.52 5.39 -9.97
C ALA A 33 6.20 4.33 -9.07
N PRO A 34 7.43 4.55 -8.53
CA PRO A 34 8.06 3.57 -7.64
C PRO A 34 7.31 3.35 -6.32
N ALA A 35 6.58 4.35 -5.82
CA ALA A 35 5.79 4.19 -4.61
C ALA A 35 4.51 3.40 -4.88
N ARG A 36 3.90 3.57 -6.07
CA ARG A 36 2.77 2.75 -6.52
C ARG A 36 3.17 1.29 -6.64
N GLU A 37 4.29 1.02 -7.32
CA GLU A 37 4.81 -0.33 -7.55
C GLU A 37 5.16 -1.04 -6.23
N LYS A 38 5.70 -0.33 -5.24
CA LYS A 38 5.93 -0.87 -3.89
C LYS A 38 4.64 -1.27 -3.18
N VAL A 39 3.59 -0.45 -3.30
CA VAL A 39 2.28 -0.74 -2.70
C VAL A 39 1.63 -1.92 -3.41
N GLU A 40 1.67 -1.96 -4.75
CA GLU A 40 1.18 -3.10 -5.55
C GLU A 40 1.90 -4.40 -5.19
N LYS A 41 3.24 -4.38 -5.09
CA LYS A 41 4.03 -5.53 -4.61
C LYS A 41 3.65 -5.98 -3.22
N ALA A 42 3.48 -5.03 -2.29
CA ALA A 42 3.08 -5.37 -0.92
C ALA A 42 1.68 -5.98 -0.88
N LEU A 43 0.76 -5.53 -1.73
CA LEU A 43 -0.57 -6.11 -1.88
C LEU A 43 -0.51 -7.53 -2.46
N GLU A 44 0.30 -7.75 -3.50
CA GLU A 44 0.53 -9.08 -4.08
C GLU A 44 1.17 -10.05 -3.06
N GLU A 45 2.23 -9.63 -2.37
CA GLU A 45 2.90 -10.45 -1.34
C GLU A 45 1.96 -10.80 -0.18
N MET A 46 1.03 -9.90 0.14
CA MET A 46 0.04 -10.11 1.20
C MET A 46 -1.17 -10.93 0.75
N ASN A 47 -1.21 -11.34 -0.52
CA ASN A 47 -2.24 -12.21 -1.10
C ASN A 47 -3.66 -11.71 -0.81
N TYR A 48 -3.86 -10.39 -0.94
CA TYR A 48 -5.16 -9.74 -0.84
C TYR A 48 -5.96 -9.84 -2.15
#